data_AF-A0A1E4H280-F1
#
_entry.id   AF-A0A1E4H280-F1
#
_cell.length_a   1.000
_cell.length_b   1.000
_cell.length_c   1.000
_cell.angle_alpha   90.00
_cell.angle_beta   90.00
_cell.angle_gamma   90.00
#
_symmetry.space_group_name_H-M   'P 1'
#
loop_
_entity.id
_entity.type
_entity.pdbx_description
1 polymer ?
#
loop_
_entity_poly.entity_id
_entity_poly.type
_entity_poly.pdbx_seq_one_letter_code
_entity_poly.pdbx_strand_id
1 'polypeptide(L)'
;MTLLYPVVLHAALLAGGADPAPLQDSAAPQDAPAENHEARLQRARALATSGDPAQREQAIAMYGEMLQASPGNSDVLLARGRTFAWMGRHAEAEADLLAVTTAKPGYADAWSALGDLYLWSDRPLQAAQAYGRWVELAPTSAPEPLIARGRAYRAAGRMAEARADFAAAGARGADPAEVASLNDSTVPLLAVPDALLADGYTWSLRAGVDRTLFNGGREGWNDANLTLRRKFERGSLGLEVLQADHFGRSDSAWALDGYVSLWARAYANVRYQHGPSSGILPRHSWRTELFQGVGSGWELSASIDHLRFSSDTEFYGVGVGRYTGNWYLRYKLQHVPGVSSGSWSHRVVVRNYYKGNADDYFELSGSSGRSSDLDRSGALVRNSNASLGVSWTHYFRPDWGFKVGVGASDDADGFDERQLSFSLYRRW
;
A
#
# COMPACT_ATOMS: atom_id res chain seq x y z
N MET A 1 -7.12 46.14 -59.89
CA MET A 1 -6.24 46.37 -58.73
C MET A 1 -5.16 45.28 -58.81
N THR A 2 -4.00 45.46 -59.45
CA THR A 2 -3.16 46.68 -59.60
C THR A 2 -2.84 47.24 -58.20
N LEU A 3 -1.60 47.37 -57.71
CA LEU A 3 -0.26 47.66 -58.28
C LEU A 3 0.82 46.86 -57.49
N LEU A 4 2.12 46.69 -57.84
CA LEU A 4 2.95 46.93 -59.05
C LEU A 4 4.30 46.12 -58.95
N TYR A 5 5.00 45.93 -60.06
CA TYR A 5 6.48 45.73 -60.20
C TYR A 5 7.12 47.13 -60.47
N PRO A 6 8.45 47.42 -60.43
CA PRO A 6 9.48 46.72 -61.24
C PRO A 6 10.97 46.72 -60.73
N VAL A 7 11.78 45.71 -61.10
CA VAL A 7 12.93 45.75 -62.06
C VAL A 7 14.17 46.58 -61.68
N VAL A 8 15.33 45.90 -61.64
CA VAL A 8 16.51 46.29 -62.44
C VAL A 8 17.04 45.04 -63.17
N LEU A 9 17.27 45.18 -64.47
CA LEU A 9 17.90 44.22 -65.37
C LEU A 9 19.21 44.86 -65.87
N HIS A 10 20.29 44.11 -66.07
CA HIS A 10 21.09 44.14 -67.31
C HIS A 10 22.20 43.08 -67.29
N ALA A 11 22.43 42.49 -68.46
CA ALA A 11 23.59 41.63 -68.74
C ALA A 11 24.51 42.34 -69.74
N ALA A 12 25.80 42.03 -69.71
CA ALA A 12 26.72 42.28 -70.81
C ALA A 12 27.84 41.22 -70.80
N LEU A 13 27.94 40.45 -71.88
CA LEU A 13 29.12 39.64 -72.18
C LEU A 13 30.26 40.55 -72.66
N LEU A 14 31.50 40.15 -72.41
CA LEU A 14 32.58 40.29 -73.40
C LEU A 14 33.52 39.07 -73.30
N ALA A 15 34.09 38.67 -74.44
CA ALA A 15 34.67 37.35 -74.65
C ALA A 15 36.20 37.32 -74.72
N GLY A 16 36.76 36.14 -74.44
CA GLY A 16 38.17 35.79 -74.60
C GLY A 16 38.53 34.67 -73.61
N GLY A 17 39.09 33.52 -73.98
CA GLY A 17 39.57 33.11 -75.30
C GLY A 17 40.93 32.41 -75.20
N ALA A 18 41.01 31.31 -74.46
CA ALA A 18 42.18 30.42 -74.44
C ALA A 18 41.75 29.00 -74.03
N ASP A 19 42.32 27.98 -74.69
CA ASP A 19 42.02 26.55 -74.51
C ASP A 19 43.25 25.84 -73.84
N PRO A 20 43.28 24.51 -73.58
CA PRO A 20 43.26 24.01 -72.21
C PRO A 20 44.57 23.36 -71.70
N ALA A 21 44.66 23.11 -70.39
CA ALA A 21 45.69 22.27 -69.75
C ALA A 21 45.08 21.44 -68.59
N PRO A 22 45.67 20.28 -68.21
CA PRO A 22 44.89 19.15 -67.67
C PRO A 22 44.94 18.92 -66.14
N LEU A 23 43.90 18.21 -65.67
CA LEU A 23 43.85 17.27 -64.53
C LEU A 23 44.51 17.68 -63.20
N GLN A 24 43.67 17.94 -62.19
CA GLN A 24 43.93 17.47 -60.83
C GLN A 24 42.71 16.74 -60.26
N ASP A 25 42.93 15.48 -59.92
CA ASP A 25 41.98 14.56 -59.32
C ASP A 25 41.83 14.93 -57.83
N SER A 26 40.75 15.65 -57.47
CA SER A 26 40.51 16.07 -56.09
C SER A 26 39.98 14.90 -55.27
N ALA A 27 40.91 14.15 -54.67
CA ALA A 27 40.64 12.97 -53.87
C ALA A 27 39.47 13.15 -52.88
N ALA A 28 38.60 12.13 -52.82
CA ALA A 28 37.61 12.01 -51.77
C ALA A 28 38.29 11.97 -50.38
N PRO A 29 37.68 12.53 -49.33
CA PRO A 29 38.22 12.43 -47.97
C PRO A 29 38.10 10.99 -47.47
N GLN A 30 39.19 10.23 -47.60
CA GLN A 30 39.36 8.92 -46.95
C GLN A 30 40.01 9.09 -45.58
N ASP A 31 39.70 8.13 -44.70
CA ASP A 31 40.44 7.79 -43.48
C ASP A 31 40.45 8.79 -42.32
N ALA A 32 39.25 9.09 -41.80
CA ALA A 32 39.11 8.99 -40.35
C ALA A 32 39.25 7.50 -39.97
N PRO A 33 40.14 7.12 -39.02
CA PRO A 33 40.32 5.71 -38.67
C PRO A 33 39.00 5.15 -38.15
N ALA A 34 38.60 3.98 -38.68
CA ALA A 34 37.35 3.33 -38.32
C ALA A 34 37.24 3.18 -36.80
N GLU A 35 36.32 3.94 -36.18
CA GLU A 35 36.09 3.93 -34.74
C GLU A 35 35.83 2.49 -34.28
N ASN A 36 36.71 1.96 -33.42
CA ASN A 36 36.62 0.60 -32.91
C ASN A 36 35.24 0.36 -32.28
N HIS A 37 34.65 -0.81 -32.51
CA HIS A 37 33.29 -1.16 -32.05
C HIS A 37 33.08 -0.87 -30.57
N GLU A 38 34.08 -1.15 -29.73
CA GLU A 38 34.06 -0.85 -28.30
C GLU A 38 34.05 0.66 -28.01
N ALA A 39 34.86 1.46 -28.74
CA ALA A 39 34.88 2.91 -28.57
C ALA A 39 33.52 3.54 -28.93
N ARG A 40 32.88 3.05 -30.02
CA ARG A 40 31.52 3.46 -30.41
C ARG A 40 30.48 3.07 -29.35
N LEU A 41 30.59 1.86 -28.79
CA LEU A 41 29.72 1.38 -27.70
C LEU A 41 29.82 2.28 -26.46
N GLN A 42 31.04 2.61 -26.04
CA GLN A 42 31.29 3.48 -24.88
C GLN A 42 30.78 4.90 -25.10
N ARG A 43 30.95 5.45 -26.32
CA ARG A 43 30.39 6.76 -26.70
C ARG A 43 28.87 6.77 -26.65
N ALA A 44 28.20 5.76 -27.20
CA ALA A 44 26.75 5.64 -27.14
C ALA A 44 26.25 5.47 -25.69
N ARG A 45 26.98 4.72 -24.84
CA ARG A 45 26.69 4.61 -23.40
C ARG A 45 26.79 5.97 -22.68
N ALA A 46 27.83 6.75 -22.95
CA ALA A 46 27.99 8.09 -22.36
C ALA A 46 26.87 9.06 -22.76
N LEU A 47 26.43 9.02 -24.02
CA LEU A 47 25.26 9.77 -24.49
C LEU A 47 23.97 9.32 -23.79
N ALA A 48 23.78 8.00 -23.61
CA ALA A 48 22.60 7.46 -22.93
C ALA A 48 22.50 7.87 -21.45
N THR A 49 23.63 7.95 -20.73
CA THR A 49 23.68 8.29 -19.29
C THR A 49 23.79 9.79 -19.01
N SER A 50 23.89 10.64 -20.04
CA SER A 50 24.03 12.11 -19.95
C SER A 50 22.89 12.84 -19.19
N GLY A 51 21.72 12.21 -19.06
CA GLY A 51 20.51 12.84 -18.52
C GLY A 51 19.62 13.53 -19.58
N ASP A 52 20.17 13.92 -20.72
CA ASP A 52 19.48 14.65 -21.79
C ASP A 52 18.67 13.71 -22.73
N PRO A 53 17.36 13.94 -22.93
CA PRO A 53 16.54 13.16 -23.87
C PRO A 53 17.07 13.17 -25.31
N ALA A 54 17.64 14.28 -25.79
CA ALA A 54 18.15 14.38 -27.16
C ALA A 54 19.41 13.50 -27.35
N GLN A 55 20.28 13.47 -26.34
CA GLN A 55 21.45 12.59 -26.32
C GLN A 55 21.05 11.11 -26.16
N ARG A 56 19.97 10.80 -25.43
CA ARG A 56 19.40 9.44 -25.40
C ARG A 56 18.87 8.98 -26.76
N GLU A 57 18.18 9.84 -27.53
CA GLU A 57 17.79 9.49 -28.90
C GLU A 57 19.01 9.34 -29.83
N GLN A 58 20.06 10.17 -29.67
CA GLN A 58 21.31 9.98 -30.40
C GLN A 58 21.99 8.63 -30.06
N ALA A 59 21.99 8.24 -28.79
CA ALA A 59 22.50 6.93 -28.36
C ALA A 59 21.68 5.77 -28.97
N ILE A 60 20.35 5.87 -28.97
CA ILE A 60 19.43 4.91 -29.59
C ILE A 60 19.74 4.75 -31.09
N ALA A 61 19.97 5.85 -31.82
CA ALA A 61 20.37 5.82 -33.22
C ALA A 61 21.71 5.10 -33.43
N MET A 62 22.74 5.44 -32.65
CA MET A 62 24.05 4.78 -32.71
C MET A 62 23.97 3.28 -32.40
N TYR A 63 23.19 2.87 -31.39
CA TYR A 63 22.94 1.45 -31.13
C TYR A 63 22.20 0.78 -32.30
N GLY A 64 21.29 1.48 -32.96
CA GLY A 64 20.61 1.01 -34.17
C GLY A 64 21.59 0.72 -35.31
N GLU A 65 22.52 1.63 -35.60
CA GLU A 65 23.58 1.43 -36.60
C GLU A 65 24.47 0.23 -36.27
N MET A 66 24.88 0.09 -34.99
CA MET A 66 25.68 -1.04 -34.53
C MET A 66 24.94 -2.38 -34.67
N LEU A 67 23.61 -2.38 -34.51
CA LEU A 67 22.77 -3.57 -34.70
C LEU A 67 22.53 -3.90 -36.18
N GLN A 68 22.64 -2.95 -37.12
CA GLN A 68 22.66 -3.30 -38.55
C GLN A 68 23.90 -4.14 -38.90
N ALA A 69 25.05 -3.82 -38.31
CA ALA A 69 26.28 -4.58 -38.50
C ALA A 69 26.33 -5.90 -37.69
N SER A 70 25.55 -6.03 -36.61
CA SER A 70 25.50 -7.23 -35.78
C SER A 70 24.15 -7.36 -35.05
N PRO A 71 23.08 -7.85 -35.72
CA PRO A 71 21.71 -7.82 -35.19
C PRO A 71 21.50 -8.58 -33.87
N GLY A 72 22.30 -9.61 -33.61
CA GLY A 72 22.25 -10.41 -32.38
C GLY A 72 23.17 -9.93 -31.26
N ASN A 73 23.79 -8.75 -31.37
CA ASN A 73 24.74 -8.27 -30.35
C ASN A 73 24.00 -7.93 -29.03
N SER A 74 24.06 -8.87 -28.09
CA SER A 74 23.35 -8.79 -26.82
C SER A 74 23.69 -7.56 -25.99
N ASP A 75 24.92 -7.06 -26.07
CA ASP A 75 25.40 -5.98 -25.21
C ASP A 75 24.92 -4.62 -25.74
N VAL A 76 24.74 -4.53 -27.06
CA VAL A 76 24.12 -3.39 -27.76
C VAL A 76 22.60 -3.41 -27.59
N LEU A 77 21.94 -4.58 -27.75
CA LEU A 77 20.51 -4.74 -27.47
C LEU A 77 20.18 -4.38 -26.02
N LEU A 78 20.96 -4.85 -25.05
CA LEU A 78 20.81 -4.51 -23.64
C LEU A 78 20.94 -2.99 -23.39
N ALA A 79 21.94 -2.35 -24.00
CA ALA A 79 22.17 -0.91 -23.84
C ALA A 79 21.03 -0.08 -24.47
N ARG A 80 20.56 -0.47 -25.67
CA ARG A 80 19.43 0.18 -26.33
C ARG A 80 18.12 -0.03 -25.57
N GLY A 81 17.84 -1.26 -25.13
CA GLY A 81 16.67 -1.60 -24.32
C GLY A 81 16.60 -0.83 -23.00
N ARG A 82 17.71 -0.72 -22.25
CA ARG A 82 17.81 0.16 -21.06
C ARG A 82 17.53 1.63 -21.41
N THR A 83 18.06 2.12 -22.53
CA THR A 83 17.88 3.52 -22.96
C THR A 83 16.43 3.81 -23.38
N PHE A 84 15.76 2.87 -24.07
CA PHE A 84 14.33 2.94 -24.36
C PHE A 84 13.49 2.95 -23.08
N ALA A 85 13.82 2.12 -22.08
CA ALA A 85 13.13 2.09 -20.79
C ALA A 85 13.24 3.45 -20.06
N TRP A 86 14.42 4.06 -20.02
CA TRP A 86 14.61 5.43 -19.47
C TRP A 86 13.86 6.53 -20.24
N MET A 87 13.49 6.29 -21.50
CA MET A 87 12.69 7.19 -22.34
C MET A 87 11.19 6.90 -22.28
N GLY A 88 10.73 5.95 -21.45
CA GLY A 88 9.33 5.52 -21.39
C GLY A 88 8.86 4.72 -22.62
N ARG A 89 9.78 4.34 -23.51
CA ARG A 89 9.53 3.60 -24.76
C ARG A 89 9.47 2.10 -24.47
N HIS A 90 8.48 1.73 -23.66
CA HIS A 90 8.44 0.44 -22.98
C HIS A 90 8.33 -0.76 -23.93
N ALA A 91 7.65 -0.62 -25.07
CA ALA A 91 7.47 -1.71 -26.03
C ALA A 91 8.78 -2.05 -26.77
N GLU A 92 9.52 -1.03 -27.22
CA GLU A 92 10.84 -1.24 -27.84
C GLU A 92 11.88 -1.76 -26.84
N ALA A 93 11.82 -1.26 -25.60
CA ALA A 93 12.64 -1.77 -24.50
C ALA A 93 12.39 -3.26 -24.23
N GLU A 94 11.13 -3.68 -24.19
CA GLU A 94 10.73 -5.06 -23.92
C GLU A 94 11.19 -6.00 -25.03
N ALA A 95 11.04 -5.59 -26.29
CA ALA A 95 11.51 -6.36 -27.44
C ALA A 95 13.03 -6.61 -27.41
N ASP A 96 13.83 -5.55 -27.18
CA ASP A 96 15.29 -5.67 -27.10
C ASP A 96 15.74 -6.53 -25.91
N LEU A 97 15.18 -6.31 -24.73
CA LEU A 97 15.56 -7.04 -23.51
C LEU A 97 15.11 -8.51 -23.55
N LEU A 98 13.92 -8.81 -24.09
CA LEU A 98 13.49 -10.19 -24.31
C LEU A 98 14.41 -10.90 -25.31
N ALA A 99 14.80 -10.26 -26.42
CA ALA A 99 15.76 -10.84 -27.36
C ALA A 99 17.10 -11.20 -26.68
N VAL A 100 17.61 -10.37 -25.76
CA VAL A 100 18.80 -10.69 -24.97
C VAL A 100 18.57 -11.87 -24.03
N THR A 101 17.50 -11.87 -23.24
CA THR A 101 17.23 -12.95 -22.27
C THR A 101 16.94 -14.29 -22.94
N THR A 102 16.35 -14.30 -24.14
CA THR A 102 16.17 -15.51 -24.96
C THR A 102 17.50 -16.01 -25.53
N ALA A 103 18.33 -15.13 -26.09
CA ALA A 103 19.62 -15.52 -26.68
C ALA A 103 20.68 -15.91 -25.64
N LYS A 104 20.67 -15.27 -24.46
CA LYS A 104 21.59 -15.52 -23.34
C LYS A 104 20.81 -15.60 -22.01
N PRO A 105 20.16 -16.73 -21.69
CA PRO A 105 19.39 -16.89 -20.45
C PRO A 105 20.19 -16.70 -19.15
N GLY A 106 21.53 -16.78 -19.21
CA GLY A 106 22.45 -16.50 -18.11
C GLY A 106 22.90 -15.04 -17.97
N TYR A 107 22.42 -14.12 -18.81
CA TYR A 107 22.85 -12.72 -18.76
C TYR A 107 22.12 -11.94 -17.65
N ALA A 108 22.69 -11.97 -16.44
CA ALA A 108 22.14 -11.36 -15.22
C ALA A 108 21.64 -9.91 -15.42
N ASP A 109 22.46 -9.05 -16.04
CA ASP A 109 22.14 -7.65 -16.33
C ASP A 109 20.87 -7.43 -17.17
N ALA A 110 20.58 -8.35 -18.09
CA ALA A 110 19.38 -8.27 -18.93
C ALA A 110 18.11 -8.59 -18.14
N TRP A 111 18.19 -9.54 -17.19
CA TRP A 111 17.12 -9.82 -16.25
C TRP A 111 16.88 -8.68 -15.26
N SER A 112 17.95 -8.02 -14.81
CA SER A 112 17.86 -6.78 -14.02
C SER A 112 17.13 -5.68 -14.81
N ALA A 113 17.58 -5.39 -16.04
CA ALA A 113 17.00 -4.35 -16.89
C ALA A 113 15.53 -4.63 -17.25
N LEU A 114 15.18 -5.89 -17.51
CA LEU A 114 13.82 -6.32 -17.80
C LEU A 114 12.92 -6.17 -16.56
N GLY A 115 13.45 -6.41 -15.36
CA GLY A 115 12.77 -6.14 -14.10
C GLY A 115 12.49 -4.65 -13.89
N ASP A 116 13.49 -3.79 -14.12
CA ASP A 116 13.36 -2.33 -14.04
C ASP A 116 12.28 -1.81 -15.00
N LEU A 117 12.33 -2.26 -16.27
CA LEU A 117 11.33 -1.94 -17.29
C LEU A 117 9.91 -2.35 -16.85
N TYR A 118 9.72 -3.57 -16.34
CA TYR A 118 8.42 -4.01 -15.86
C TYR A 118 7.94 -3.18 -14.66
N LEU A 119 8.85 -2.74 -13.78
CA LEU A 119 8.48 -1.91 -12.64
C LEU A 119 8.08 -0.48 -13.06
N TRP A 120 8.79 0.13 -14.01
CA TRP A 120 8.45 1.46 -14.56
C TRP A 120 7.22 1.46 -15.48
N SER A 121 6.85 0.29 -16.02
CA SER A 121 5.64 0.11 -16.83
C SER A 121 4.44 -0.45 -16.05
N ASP A 122 4.44 -0.30 -14.71
CA ASP A 122 3.37 -0.71 -13.78
C ASP A 122 2.98 -2.20 -13.85
N ARG A 123 3.97 -3.07 -14.08
CA ARG A 123 3.83 -4.53 -14.15
C ARG A 123 4.64 -5.23 -13.05
N PRO A 124 4.39 -4.95 -11.75
CA PRO A 124 5.28 -5.33 -10.65
C PRO A 124 5.42 -6.85 -10.44
N LEU A 125 4.43 -7.66 -10.81
CA LEU A 125 4.56 -9.13 -10.77
C LEU A 125 5.50 -9.67 -11.85
N GLN A 126 5.52 -9.07 -13.05
CA GLN A 126 6.49 -9.44 -14.09
C GLN A 126 7.89 -8.95 -13.72
N ALA A 127 8.01 -7.78 -13.09
CA ALA A 127 9.26 -7.29 -12.51
C ALA A 127 9.83 -8.27 -11.48
N ALA A 128 8.99 -8.75 -10.55
CA ALA A 128 9.42 -9.73 -9.55
C ALA A 128 9.89 -11.07 -10.15
N GLN A 129 9.32 -11.50 -11.28
CA GLN A 129 9.78 -12.70 -12.01
C GLN A 129 11.14 -12.47 -12.68
N ALA A 130 11.32 -11.35 -13.38
CA ALA A 130 12.59 -10.99 -14.02
C ALA A 130 13.72 -10.80 -12.99
N TYR A 131 13.47 -10.06 -11.91
CA TYR A 131 14.41 -9.97 -10.78
C TYR A 131 14.63 -11.33 -10.09
N GLY A 132 13.66 -12.25 -10.11
CA GLY A 132 13.85 -13.63 -9.66
C GLY A 132 14.97 -14.35 -10.42
N ARG A 133 15.00 -14.21 -11.76
CA ARG A 133 16.10 -14.72 -12.59
C ARG A 133 17.41 -13.99 -12.32
N TRP A 134 17.38 -12.70 -12.00
CA TRP A 134 18.58 -11.97 -11.58
C TRP A 134 19.14 -12.49 -10.24
N VAL A 135 18.28 -12.77 -9.25
CA VAL A 135 18.66 -13.36 -7.94
C VAL A 135 19.34 -14.73 -8.08
N GLU A 136 18.95 -15.52 -9.08
CA GLU A 136 19.54 -16.84 -9.39
C GLU A 136 20.90 -16.77 -10.09
N LEU A 137 21.16 -15.69 -10.83
CA LEU A 137 22.37 -15.52 -11.66
C LEU A 137 23.44 -14.62 -11.02
N ALA A 138 23.04 -13.72 -10.12
CA ALA A 138 23.94 -12.82 -9.43
C ALA A 138 24.81 -13.58 -8.39
N PRO A 139 25.98 -13.02 -8.00
CA PRO A 139 26.76 -13.56 -6.89
C PRO A 139 25.92 -13.75 -5.63
N THR A 140 26.16 -14.82 -4.88
CA THR A 140 25.40 -15.15 -3.66
C THR A 140 25.55 -14.09 -2.56
N SER A 141 26.58 -13.24 -2.63
CA SER A 141 26.81 -12.08 -1.77
C SER A 141 26.13 -10.79 -2.24
N ALA A 142 25.48 -10.76 -3.42
CA ALA A 142 24.83 -9.56 -3.95
C ALA A 142 23.45 -9.32 -3.30
N PRO A 143 23.24 -8.23 -2.53
CA PRO A 143 21.93 -7.89 -1.96
C PRO A 143 20.98 -7.21 -2.96
N GLU A 144 21.50 -6.53 -3.99
CA GLU A 144 20.74 -5.67 -4.91
C GLU A 144 19.60 -6.39 -5.63
N PRO A 145 19.77 -7.64 -6.13
CA PRO A 145 18.69 -8.37 -6.79
C PRO A 145 17.51 -8.68 -5.85
N LEU A 146 17.79 -8.93 -4.57
CA LEU A 146 16.77 -9.15 -3.55
C LEU A 146 16.07 -7.84 -3.19
N ILE A 147 16.81 -6.74 -3.05
CA ILE A 147 16.21 -5.41 -2.81
C ILE A 147 15.29 -5.02 -3.98
N ALA A 148 15.71 -5.25 -5.22
CA ALA A 148 14.89 -4.98 -6.40
C ALA A 148 13.62 -5.85 -6.45
N ARG A 149 13.75 -7.16 -6.23
CA ARG A 149 12.60 -8.08 -6.18
C ARG A 149 11.64 -7.76 -5.01
N GLY A 150 12.18 -7.42 -3.84
CA GLY A 150 11.38 -7.00 -2.68
C GLY A 150 10.63 -5.69 -2.92
N ARG A 151 11.23 -4.71 -3.63
CA ARG A 151 10.55 -3.48 -4.07
C ARG A 151 9.43 -3.79 -5.06
N ALA A 152 9.63 -4.73 -6.00
CA ALA A 152 8.60 -5.18 -6.92
C ALA A 152 7.45 -5.92 -6.20
N TYR A 153 7.74 -6.80 -5.24
CA TYR A 153 6.72 -7.44 -4.41
C TYR A 153 5.92 -6.42 -3.58
N ARG A 154 6.59 -5.41 -2.99
CA ARG A 154 5.93 -4.31 -2.27
C ARG A 154 4.98 -3.54 -3.17
N ALA A 155 5.38 -3.24 -4.41
CA ALA A 155 4.54 -2.58 -5.41
C ALA A 155 3.34 -3.47 -5.84
N ALA A 156 3.50 -4.79 -5.86
CA ALA A 156 2.43 -5.76 -6.10
C ALA A 156 1.56 -6.08 -4.85
N GLY A 157 1.70 -5.34 -3.74
CA GLY A 157 0.98 -5.61 -2.49
C GLY A 157 1.41 -6.89 -1.73
N ARG A 158 2.43 -7.62 -2.24
CA ARG A 158 2.97 -8.87 -1.69
C ARG A 158 3.98 -8.58 -0.57
N MET A 159 3.49 -8.00 0.52
CA MET A 159 4.33 -7.46 1.60
C MET A 159 5.10 -8.54 2.37
N ALA A 160 4.60 -9.78 2.42
CA ALA A 160 5.28 -10.88 3.10
C ALA A 160 6.55 -11.30 2.34
N GLU A 161 6.44 -11.39 1.02
CA GLU A 161 7.53 -11.69 0.09
C GLU A 161 8.52 -10.53 0.01
N ALA A 162 8.05 -9.28 0.03
CA ALA A 162 8.89 -8.09 0.13
C ALA A 162 9.76 -8.12 1.40
N ARG A 163 9.16 -8.41 2.57
CA ARG A 163 9.89 -8.57 3.84
C ARG A 163 10.91 -9.71 3.80
N ALA A 164 10.55 -10.85 3.20
CA ALA A 164 11.46 -11.98 3.07
C ALA A 164 12.70 -11.63 2.24
N ASP A 165 12.51 -10.93 1.12
CA ASP A 165 13.61 -10.45 0.27
C ASP A 165 14.47 -9.38 0.96
N PHE A 166 13.88 -8.43 1.68
CA PHE A 166 14.65 -7.43 2.44
C PHE A 166 15.45 -8.04 3.60
N ALA A 167 14.89 -9.03 4.30
CA ALA A 167 15.62 -9.78 5.32
C ALA A 167 16.78 -10.59 4.74
N ALA A 168 16.56 -11.24 3.59
CA ALA A 168 17.60 -11.98 2.88
C ALA A 168 18.69 -11.04 2.31
N ALA A 169 18.34 -9.82 1.89
CA ALA A 169 19.32 -8.80 1.49
C ALA A 169 20.21 -8.37 2.68
N GLY A 170 19.62 -8.17 3.87
CA GLY A 170 20.38 -7.92 5.09
C GLY A 170 21.35 -9.05 5.43
N ALA A 171 20.93 -10.31 5.26
CA ALA A 171 21.81 -11.47 5.42
C ALA A 171 22.95 -11.56 4.37
N ARG A 172 22.83 -10.85 3.24
CA ARG A 172 23.89 -10.67 2.23
C ARG A 172 24.74 -9.40 2.44
N GLY A 173 24.56 -8.68 3.54
CA GLY A 173 25.36 -7.49 3.85
C GLY A 173 24.85 -6.18 3.23
N ALA A 174 23.57 -6.10 2.86
CA ALA A 174 22.92 -4.80 2.62
C ALA A 174 23.04 -3.89 3.85
N ASP A 175 23.08 -2.57 3.62
CA ASP A 175 23.12 -1.57 4.70
C ASP A 175 21.95 -1.79 5.68
N PRO A 176 22.21 -2.02 6.99
CA PRO A 176 21.15 -2.15 7.99
C PRO A 176 20.18 -0.97 8.03
N ALA A 177 20.62 0.25 7.71
CA ALA A 177 19.74 1.42 7.65
C ALA A 177 18.81 1.38 6.43
N GLU A 178 19.31 0.99 5.25
CA GLU A 178 18.46 0.73 4.08
C GLU A 178 17.46 -0.40 4.37
N VAL A 179 17.92 -1.53 4.92
CA VAL A 179 17.06 -2.68 5.24
C VAL A 179 15.97 -2.32 6.26
N ALA A 180 16.29 -1.47 7.26
CA ALA A 180 15.30 -0.96 8.20
C ALA A 180 14.25 -0.08 7.50
N SER A 181 14.68 0.87 6.66
CA SER A 181 13.78 1.74 5.87
C SER A 181 12.88 0.94 4.90
N LEU A 182 13.45 -0.05 4.21
CA LEU A 182 12.72 -0.95 3.33
C LEU A 182 11.68 -1.77 4.10
N ASN A 183 12.02 -2.33 5.26
CA ASN A 183 11.07 -3.06 6.09
C ASN A 183 9.96 -2.16 6.67
N ASP A 184 10.30 -0.98 7.18
CA ASP A 184 9.32 0.01 7.67
C ASP A 184 8.34 0.40 6.55
N SER A 185 8.77 0.47 5.30
CA SER A 185 7.90 0.70 4.13
C SER A 185 6.95 -0.46 3.78
N THR A 186 7.13 -1.65 4.35
CA THR A 186 6.19 -2.79 4.22
C THR A 186 5.20 -2.89 5.38
N VAL A 187 5.45 -2.17 6.48
CA VAL A 187 4.48 -2.05 7.56
C VAL A 187 3.27 -1.32 6.98
N PRO A 188 2.05 -1.88 7.06
CA PRO A 188 0.86 -1.16 6.62
C PRO A 188 0.85 0.23 7.26
N LEU A 189 0.51 1.26 6.49
CA LEU A 189 0.31 2.62 7.01
C LEU A 189 -0.88 2.60 7.98
N LEU A 190 -0.56 2.26 9.23
CA LEU A 190 -1.37 2.18 10.44
C LEU A 190 -2.80 1.70 10.18
N ALA A 191 -3.02 0.40 10.41
CA ALA A 191 -4.23 -0.30 10.03
C ALA A 191 -5.48 0.23 10.74
N VAL A 192 -6.10 1.25 10.16
CA VAL A 192 -7.47 1.66 10.45
C VAL A 192 -8.38 0.46 10.23
N PRO A 193 -9.06 -0.09 11.25
CA PRO A 193 -9.74 -1.38 11.16
C PRO A 193 -10.79 -1.52 10.04
N ASP A 194 -11.35 -0.39 9.57
CA ASP A 194 -12.42 -0.35 8.55
C ASP A 194 -12.15 0.66 7.40
N ALA A 195 -10.94 1.25 7.25
CA ALA A 195 -10.66 2.27 6.21
C ALA A 195 -9.58 1.88 5.19
N LEU A 196 -9.16 0.62 5.18
CA LEU A 196 -8.19 0.08 4.25
C LEU A 196 -8.90 -0.29 2.93
N LEU A 197 -9.22 0.74 2.14
CA LEU A 197 -9.43 0.55 0.71
C LEU A 197 -8.05 0.35 0.08
N ALA A 198 -7.73 -0.90 -0.26
CA ALA A 198 -6.67 -1.22 -1.20
C ALA A 198 -7.00 -0.70 -2.60
N ASP A 199 -6.00 -0.72 -3.49
CA ASP A 199 -6.18 -0.78 -4.95
C ASP A 199 -7.10 0.29 -5.58
N GLY A 200 -6.92 1.55 -5.18
CA GLY A 200 -7.54 2.71 -5.83
C GLY A 200 -9.04 2.94 -5.55
N TYR A 201 -9.72 2.01 -4.86
CA TYR A 201 -11.12 2.20 -4.46
C TYR A 201 -11.30 3.43 -3.56
N THR A 202 -12.41 4.14 -3.74
CA THR A 202 -12.71 5.37 -2.99
C THR A 202 -13.97 5.26 -2.13
N TRP A 203 -14.79 4.24 -2.37
CA TRP A 203 -16.00 3.95 -1.60
C TRP A 203 -16.00 2.50 -1.10
N SER A 204 -16.60 2.29 0.08
CA SER A 204 -17.05 0.98 0.52
C SER A 204 -18.41 1.01 1.19
N LEU A 205 -19.09 -0.13 1.10
CA LEU A 205 -20.28 -0.48 1.84
C LEU A 205 -19.98 -1.71 2.70
N ARG A 206 -20.33 -1.64 3.98
CA ARG A 206 -20.38 -2.78 4.90
C ARG A 206 -21.83 -2.96 5.33
N ALA A 207 -22.36 -4.17 5.23
CA ALA A 207 -23.63 -4.55 5.85
C ALA A 207 -23.36 -5.68 6.85
N GLY A 208 -23.70 -5.48 8.12
CA GLY A 208 -23.43 -6.41 9.22
C GLY A 208 -24.68 -6.81 9.98
N VAL A 209 -24.66 -8.04 10.51
CA VAL A 209 -25.65 -8.59 11.44
C VAL A 209 -24.95 -9.38 12.55
N ASP A 210 -25.47 -9.26 13.75
CA ASP A 210 -24.96 -9.85 14.98
C ASP A 210 -26.13 -10.50 15.75
N ARG A 211 -25.92 -11.73 16.23
CA ARG A 211 -26.88 -12.48 17.06
C ARG A 211 -26.21 -12.86 18.37
N THR A 212 -26.73 -12.38 19.49
CA THR A 212 -26.28 -12.79 20.83
C THR A 212 -27.30 -13.72 21.47
N LEU A 213 -26.83 -14.88 21.92
CA LEU A 213 -27.61 -15.89 22.62
C LEU A 213 -27.19 -15.94 24.08
N PHE A 214 -28.16 -16.17 24.97
CA PHE A 214 -27.95 -16.27 26.42
C PHE A 214 -28.31 -17.67 26.90
N ASN A 215 -27.66 -18.11 27.99
CA ASN A 215 -28.17 -19.23 28.79
C ASN A 215 -29.45 -18.82 29.57
N GLY A 216 -30.07 -19.76 30.30
CA GLY A 216 -31.20 -19.47 31.19
C GLY A 216 -32.54 -19.09 30.53
N GLY A 217 -32.68 -19.21 29.20
CA GLY A 217 -33.95 -18.92 28.49
C GLY A 217 -34.25 -17.43 28.27
N ARG A 218 -33.27 -16.55 28.52
CA ARG A 218 -33.36 -15.12 28.24
C ARG A 218 -33.41 -14.86 26.72
N GLU A 219 -34.20 -13.87 26.31
CA GLU A 219 -34.35 -13.52 24.90
C GLU A 219 -33.02 -13.00 24.32
N GLY A 220 -32.59 -13.60 23.20
CA GLY A 220 -31.36 -13.22 22.50
C GLY A 220 -31.50 -11.94 21.68
N TRP A 221 -30.43 -11.17 21.57
CA TRP A 221 -30.37 -9.90 20.84
C TRP A 221 -30.12 -10.08 19.34
N ASN A 222 -30.66 -9.16 18.53
CA ASN A 222 -30.30 -9.01 17.12
C ASN A 222 -29.83 -7.58 16.87
N ASP A 223 -28.59 -7.40 16.44
CA ASP A 223 -28.09 -6.10 16.01
C ASP A 223 -27.77 -6.14 14.51
N ALA A 224 -27.93 -5.01 13.83
CA ALA A 224 -27.57 -4.85 12.44
C ALA A 224 -26.93 -3.47 12.21
N ASN A 225 -25.99 -3.41 11.26
CA ASN A 225 -25.34 -2.17 10.86
C ASN A 225 -25.21 -2.06 9.35
N LEU A 226 -25.22 -0.82 8.86
CA LEU A 226 -24.91 -0.46 7.49
C LEU A 226 -23.94 0.72 7.50
N THR A 227 -22.73 0.55 6.97
CA THR A 227 -21.71 1.61 6.88
C THR A 227 -21.41 1.92 5.43
N LEU A 228 -21.68 3.15 4.99
CA LEU A 228 -21.18 3.70 3.73
C LEU A 228 -19.98 4.59 4.03
N ARG A 229 -18.78 4.21 3.57
CA ARG A 229 -17.52 4.94 3.81
C ARG A 229 -16.95 5.50 2.51
N ARG A 230 -16.47 6.74 2.57
CA ARG A 230 -15.64 7.38 1.53
C ARG A 230 -14.22 7.58 2.03
N LYS A 231 -13.24 7.28 1.20
CA LYS A 231 -11.82 7.58 1.41
C LYS A 231 -11.44 8.90 0.71
N PHE A 232 -10.51 9.60 1.33
CA PHE A 232 -9.89 10.84 0.86
C PHE A 232 -8.37 10.71 1.01
N GLU A 233 -7.59 11.61 0.41
CA GLU A 233 -6.11 11.59 0.51
C GLU A 233 -5.60 11.61 1.95
N ARG A 234 -6.32 12.31 2.84
CA ARG A 234 -5.95 12.51 4.25
C ARG A 234 -6.80 11.70 5.24
N GLY A 235 -7.58 10.73 4.80
CA GLY A 235 -8.44 9.98 5.73
C GLY A 235 -9.64 9.27 5.12
N SER A 236 -10.66 9.02 5.95
CA SER A 236 -11.95 8.50 5.51
C SER A 236 -13.08 9.02 6.39
N LEU A 237 -14.31 9.00 5.88
CA LEU A 237 -15.52 9.26 6.64
C LEU A 237 -16.56 8.18 6.32
N GLY A 238 -17.04 7.50 7.36
CA GLY A 238 -18.17 6.57 7.32
C GLY A 238 -19.44 7.23 7.83
N LEU A 239 -20.55 7.02 7.11
CA LEU A 239 -21.91 7.14 7.66
C LEU A 239 -22.37 5.74 8.05
N GLU A 240 -22.69 5.57 9.33
CA GLU A 240 -23.24 4.34 9.89
C GLU A 240 -24.73 4.51 10.20
N VAL A 241 -25.52 3.49 9.88
CA VAL A 241 -26.86 3.28 10.41
C VAL A 241 -26.81 2.02 11.27
N LEU A 242 -27.36 2.09 12.48
CA LEU A 242 -27.38 1.03 13.48
C LEU A 242 -28.82 0.69 13.81
N GLN A 243 -29.10 -0.59 13.96
CA GLN A 243 -30.35 -1.13 14.48
C GLN A 243 -29.98 -2.10 15.60
N ALA A 244 -30.59 -1.94 16.77
CA ALA A 244 -30.48 -2.88 17.87
C ALA A 244 -31.88 -3.40 18.22
N ASP A 245 -32.02 -4.70 18.50
CA ASP A 245 -33.26 -5.34 18.92
C ASP A 245 -32.97 -6.24 20.14
N HIS A 246 -33.21 -5.68 21.32
CA HIS A 246 -32.85 -6.27 22.61
C HIS A 246 -34.11 -6.39 23.47
N PHE A 247 -34.42 -7.59 23.97
CA PHE A 247 -35.56 -7.86 24.87
C PHE A 247 -36.92 -7.39 24.31
N GLY A 248 -37.18 -7.69 23.03
CA GLY A 248 -38.40 -7.30 22.33
C GLY A 248 -38.57 -5.80 22.13
N ARG A 249 -37.46 -5.03 22.19
CA ARG A 249 -37.44 -3.58 21.96
C ARG A 249 -36.40 -3.23 20.91
N SER A 250 -36.83 -2.43 19.95
CA SER A 250 -35.96 -1.88 18.91
C SER A 250 -35.44 -0.48 19.25
N ASP A 251 -34.21 -0.21 18.85
CA ASP A 251 -33.59 1.12 18.86
C ASP A 251 -32.78 1.33 17.57
N SER A 252 -32.66 2.56 17.08
CA SER A 252 -31.98 2.85 15.81
C SER A 252 -31.18 4.14 15.84
N ALA A 253 -29.88 4.07 15.58
CA ALA A 253 -29.00 5.24 15.63
C ALA A 253 -28.33 5.49 14.27
N TRP A 254 -27.83 6.70 14.08
CA TRP A 254 -26.84 6.98 13.05
C TRP A 254 -25.54 7.46 13.68
N ALA A 255 -24.42 7.20 13.01
CA ALA A 255 -23.13 7.70 13.44
C ALA A 255 -22.28 8.18 12.24
N LEU A 256 -21.36 9.10 12.52
CA LEU A 256 -20.28 9.49 11.64
C LEU A 256 -18.99 8.99 12.25
N ASP A 257 -18.23 8.18 11.51
CA ASP A 257 -16.94 7.63 11.93
C ASP A 257 -15.82 8.08 10.98
N GLY A 258 -15.03 9.04 11.45
CA GLY A 258 -13.92 9.62 10.72
C GLY A 258 -12.58 9.04 11.13
N TYR A 259 -11.68 8.91 10.16
CA TYR A 259 -10.25 8.73 10.39
C TYR A 259 -9.49 9.81 9.65
N VAL A 260 -8.50 10.44 10.28
CA VAL A 260 -7.74 11.56 9.71
C VAL A 260 -6.24 11.41 9.96
N SER A 261 -5.45 11.55 8.89
CA SER A 261 -3.98 11.61 8.93
C SER A 261 -3.53 13.00 9.40
N LEU A 262 -2.77 13.02 10.50
CA LEU A 262 -2.38 14.24 11.20
C LEU A 262 -0.98 14.69 10.77
N TRP A 263 0.06 14.02 11.28
CA TRP A 263 1.48 14.24 10.96
C TRP A 263 2.19 12.90 10.73
N ALA A 264 3.53 12.91 10.66
CA ALA A 264 4.32 11.72 10.40
C ALA A 264 3.96 10.55 11.34
N ARG A 265 3.39 9.49 10.74
CA ARG A 265 2.93 8.27 11.42
C ARG A 265 1.90 8.52 12.53
N ALA A 266 1.09 9.57 12.44
CA ALA A 266 0.02 9.86 13.39
C ALA A 266 -1.33 10.08 12.70
N TYR A 267 -2.38 9.57 13.34
CA TYR A 267 -3.76 9.68 12.89
C TYR A 267 -4.71 9.71 14.08
N ALA A 268 -5.94 10.19 13.86
CA ALA A 268 -7.01 10.08 14.85
C ALA A 268 -8.24 9.37 14.28
N ASN A 269 -8.92 8.61 15.14
CA ASN A 269 -10.33 8.27 14.97
C ASN A 269 -11.18 9.33 15.68
N VAL A 270 -12.23 9.80 15.02
CA VAL A 270 -13.28 10.62 15.65
C VAL A 270 -14.62 10.04 15.23
N ARG A 271 -15.40 9.54 16.20
CA ARG A 271 -16.74 9.01 15.98
C ARG A 271 -17.76 9.82 16.76
N TYR A 272 -18.89 10.16 16.15
CA TYR A 272 -20.07 10.75 16.82
C TYR A 272 -21.31 9.95 16.44
N GLN A 273 -22.19 9.68 17.41
CA GLN A 273 -23.44 8.95 17.22
C GLN A 273 -24.61 9.73 17.82
N HIS A 274 -25.77 9.63 17.19
CA HIS A 274 -27.05 10.09 17.71
C HIS A 274 -28.12 8.99 17.61
N GLY A 275 -28.85 8.78 18.71
CA GLY A 275 -29.96 7.81 18.81
C GLY A 275 -31.25 8.43 19.36
N PRO A 276 -32.42 7.77 19.17
CA PRO A 276 -33.77 8.28 19.39
C PRO A 276 -34.30 8.05 20.81
N SER A 277 -33.47 7.54 21.72
CA SER A 277 -33.70 7.47 23.17
C SER A 277 -34.57 6.34 23.75
N SER A 278 -34.77 5.20 23.06
CA SER A 278 -35.47 4.05 23.66
C SER A 278 -34.65 3.34 24.76
N GLY A 279 -33.33 3.56 24.77
CA GLY A 279 -32.44 3.27 25.90
C GLY A 279 -31.47 2.12 25.68
N ILE A 280 -31.49 1.47 24.52
CA ILE A 280 -30.53 0.43 24.14
C ILE A 280 -29.26 1.08 23.57
N LEU A 281 -29.43 2.07 22.69
CA LEU A 281 -28.33 2.86 22.14
C LEU A 281 -28.21 4.21 22.87
N PRO A 282 -26.98 4.75 23.05
CA PRO A 282 -26.80 6.09 23.59
C PRO A 282 -27.57 7.15 22.78
N ARG A 283 -28.20 8.10 23.47
CA ARG A 283 -28.85 9.28 22.84
C ARG A 283 -27.83 10.10 22.07
N HIS A 284 -26.66 10.26 22.68
CA HIS A 284 -25.46 10.80 22.07
C HIS A 284 -24.27 9.97 22.56
N SER A 285 -23.31 9.71 21.69
CA SER A 285 -21.98 9.31 22.12
C SER A 285 -20.92 9.87 21.18
N TRP A 286 -19.72 10.06 21.70
CA TRP A 286 -18.56 10.39 20.89
C TRP A 286 -17.31 9.68 21.39
N ARG A 287 -16.38 9.45 20.46
CA ARG A 287 -15.04 8.91 20.73
C ARG A 287 -14.04 9.75 19.96
N THR A 288 -12.95 10.10 20.62
CA THR A 288 -11.72 10.55 19.97
C THR A 288 -10.60 9.62 20.40
N GLU A 289 -9.87 9.04 19.46
CA GLU A 289 -8.68 8.25 19.76
C GLU A 289 -7.51 8.69 18.87
N LEU A 290 -6.46 9.22 19.48
CA LEU A 290 -5.22 9.61 18.81
C LEU A 290 -4.26 8.42 18.81
N PHE A 291 -3.58 8.20 17.68
CA PHE A 291 -2.58 7.15 17.49
C PHE A 291 -1.27 7.76 16.97
N GLN A 292 -0.14 7.25 17.46
CA GLN A 292 1.22 7.63 17.06
C GLN A 292 2.08 6.37 16.85
N GLY A 293 2.57 6.17 15.63
CA GLY A 293 3.60 5.18 15.34
C GLY A 293 4.96 5.61 15.89
N VAL A 294 5.67 4.73 16.59
CA VAL A 294 6.98 4.97 17.22
C VAL A 294 7.97 3.88 16.81
N GLY A 295 9.26 4.21 16.62
CA GLY A 295 10.31 3.25 16.26
C GLY A 295 9.98 2.37 15.04
N SER A 296 10.57 1.19 14.91
CA SER A 296 10.11 0.22 13.90
C SER A 296 8.86 -0.50 14.39
N GLY A 297 7.72 -0.19 13.77
CA GLY A 297 6.44 -0.88 13.94
C GLY A 297 5.81 -0.91 15.35
N TRP A 298 6.13 0.02 16.26
CA TRP A 298 5.29 0.26 17.45
C TRP A 298 4.24 1.33 17.17
N GLU A 299 3.18 1.31 17.96
CA GLU A 299 2.07 2.27 17.95
C GLU A 299 1.66 2.56 19.40
N LEU A 300 1.42 3.83 19.73
CA LEU A 300 0.84 4.26 21.01
C LEU A 300 -0.49 4.94 20.72
N SER A 301 -1.45 4.83 21.64
CA SER A 301 -2.78 5.44 21.48
C SER A 301 -3.33 5.98 22.78
N ALA A 302 -4.07 7.08 22.72
CA ALA A 302 -4.87 7.60 23.82
C ALA A 302 -6.29 7.93 23.34
N SER A 303 -7.32 7.54 24.10
CA SER A 303 -8.72 7.84 23.78
C SER A 303 -9.48 8.55 24.90
N ILE A 304 -10.47 9.31 24.49
CA ILE A 304 -11.57 9.74 25.35
C ILE A 304 -12.86 9.29 24.66
N ASP A 305 -13.70 8.58 25.40
CA ASP A 305 -15.00 8.14 24.96
C ASP A 305 -16.05 8.75 25.91
N HIS A 306 -17.19 9.17 25.39
CA HIS A 306 -18.29 9.73 26.16
C HIS A 306 -19.61 9.15 25.65
N LEU A 307 -20.43 8.64 26.58
CA LEU A 307 -21.71 8.02 26.30
C LEU A 307 -22.79 8.68 27.16
N ARG A 308 -23.92 9.05 26.54
CA ARG A 308 -25.06 9.65 27.22
C ARG A 308 -26.34 8.84 27.01
N PHE A 309 -26.82 8.24 28.09
CA PHE A 309 -28.12 7.58 28.17
C PHE A 309 -29.11 8.48 28.93
N SER A 310 -29.44 8.14 30.18
CA SER A 310 -30.07 9.02 31.16
C SER A 310 -29.04 9.91 31.87
N SER A 311 -27.84 9.36 32.11
CA SER A 311 -26.66 10.05 32.61
C SER A 311 -25.52 10.02 31.59
N ASP A 312 -24.54 10.88 31.81
CA ASP A 312 -23.28 10.93 31.08
C ASP A 312 -22.26 9.95 31.71
N THR A 313 -21.41 9.33 30.89
CA THR A 313 -20.34 8.42 31.34
C THR A 313 -19.14 8.57 30.43
N GLU A 314 -17.96 8.76 31.02
CA GLU A 314 -16.70 9.00 30.29
C GLU A 314 -15.71 7.86 30.51
N PHE A 315 -14.92 7.56 29.48
CA PHE A 315 -13.91 6.52 29.49
C PHE A 315 -12.60 7.11 28.99
N TYR A 316 -11.52 6.88 29.73
CA TYR A 316 -10.17 7.33 29.40
C TYR A 316 -9.32 6.13 29.03
N GLY A 317 -8.87 6.08 27.78
CA GLY A 317 -8.14 4.95 27.22
C GLY A 317 -6.67 5.25 26.98
N VAL A 318 -5.79 4.29 27.26
CA VAL A 318 -4.40 4.27 26.78
C VAL A 318 -4.10 2.90 26.17
N GLY A 319 -3.28 2.85 25.13
CA GLY A 319 -2.97 1.61 24.44
C GLY A 319 -1.61 1.59 23.76
N VAL A 320 -1.13 0.37 23.52
CA VAL A 320 0.12 0.06 22.84
C VAL A 320 -0.13 -1.03 21.80
N GLY A 321 0.40 -0.81 20.59
CA GLY A 321 0.32 -1.71 19.45
C GLY A 321 1.71 -2.06 18.90
N ARG A 322 1.83 -3.22 18.26
CA ARG A 322 3.06 -3.72 17.63
C ARG A 322 2.75 -4.48 16.34
N TYR A 323 3.37 -4.05 15.24
CA TYR A 323 3.35 -4.70 13.92
C TYR A 323 4.64 -5.52 13.69
N THR A 324 4.57 -6.85 13.85
CA THR A 324 5.72 -7.74 13.65
C THR A 324 5.46 -8.68 12.48
N GLY A 325 6.03 -8.38 11.31
CA GLY A 325 5.79 -9.13 10.09
C GLY A 325 4.32 -9.05 9.67
N ASN A 326 3.62 -10.20 9.62
CA ASN A 326 2.19 -10.27 9.33
C ASN A 326 1.31 -10.17 10.60
N TRP A 327 1.87 -9.90 11.78
CA TRP A 327 1.12 -9.84 13.04
C TRP A 327 0.91 -8.41 13.51
N TYR A 328 -0.28 -8.09 14.01
CA TYR A 328 -0.54 -6.90 14.82
C TYR A 328 -1.06 -7.33 16.20
N LEU A 329 -0.33 -6.96 17.25
CA LEU A 329 -0.75 -7.14 18.64
C LEU A 329 -1.10 -5.76 19.21
N ARG A 330 -2.23 -5.64 19.89
CA ARG A 330 -2.63 -4.43 20.61
C ARG A 330 -3.13 -4.76 22.02
N TYR A 331 -2.71 -3.95 22.99
CA TYR A 331 -3.30 -3.87 24.31
C TYR A 331 -3.88 -2.46 24.52
N LYS A 332 -5.09 -2.37 25.07
CA LYS A 332 -5.73 -1.12 25.51
C LYS A 332 -6.20 -1.29 26.95
N LEU A 333 -5.85 -0.34 27.81
CA LEU A 333 -6.38 -0.15 29.15
C LEU A 333 -7.40 1.00 29.08
N GLN A 334 -8.57 0.83 29.68
CA GLN A 334 -9.58 1.89 29.79
C GLN A 334 -10.00 2.06 31.24
N HIS A 335 -10.24 3.31 31.63
CA HIS A 335 -10.68 3.71 32.96
C HIS A 335 -12.00 4.47 32.88
N VAL A 336 -12.95 4.14 33.75
CA VAL A 336 -14.21 4.86 33.94
C VAL A 336 -14.21 5.46 35.34
N PRO A 337 -14.17 6.80 35.49
CA PRO A 337 -14.24 7.43 36.81
C PRO A 337 -15.55 7.10 37.54
N GLY A 338 -15.49 6.98 38.86
CA GLY A 338 -16.65 6.63 39.69
C GLY A 338 -16.39 6.87 41.17
N VAL A 339 -17.34 6.48 42.04
CA VAL A 339 -17.30 6.75 43.50
C VAL A 339 -16.36 5.77 44.23
N SER A 340 -15.08 5.75 43.86
CA SER A 340 -13.93 5.17 44.59
C SER A 340 -12.68 5.21 43.68
N SER A 341 -12.16 4.06 43.25
CA SER A 341 -11.03 3.90 42.32
C SER A 341 -11.45 3.86 40.83
N GLY A 342 -12.75 3.99 40.58
CA GLY A 342 -13.37 3.79 39.27
C GLY A 342 -13.30 2.35 38.74
N SER A 343 -13.96 2.12 37.61
CA SER A 343 -13.92 0.87 36.86
C SER A 343 -12.73 0.85 35.91
N TRP A 344 -12.21 -0.35 35.67
CA TRP A 344 -11.06 -0.58 34.79
C TRP A 344 -11.34 -1.75 33.86
N SER A 345 -10.99 -1.60 32.58
CA SER A 345 -11.06 -2.68 31.61
C SER A 345 -9.80 -2.81 30.77
N HIS A 346 -9.53 -4.04 30.39
CA HIS A 346 -8.39 -4.49 29.61
C HIS A 346 -8.92 -5.05 28.30
N ARG A 347 -8.29 -4.71 27.18
CA ARG A 347 -8.61 -5.27 25.86
C ARG A 347 -7.33 -5.66 25.14
N VAL A 348 -7.25 -6.91 24.71
CA VAL A 348 -6.19 -7.45 23.85
C VAL A 348 -6.79 -7.75 22.48
N VAL A 349 -6.07 -7.40 21.42
CA VAL A 349 -6.37 -7.78 20.04
C VAL A 349 -5.11 -8.35 19.42
N VAL A 350 -5.21 -9.54 18.83
CA VAL A 350 -4.17 -10.18 18.02
C VAL A 350 -4.72 -10.36 16.62
N ARG A 351 -4.06 -9.81 15.61
CA ARG A 351 -4.39 -10.02 14.20
C ARG A 351 -3.26 -10.71 13.47
N ASN A 352 -3.60 -11.64 12.59
CA ASN A 352 -2.69 -12.22 11.61
C ASN A 352 -3.17 -11.90 10.20
N TYR A 353 -2.42 -11.05 9.49
CA TYR A 353 -2.60 -10.73 8.08
C TYR A 353 -2.07 -11.88 7.21
N TYR A 354 -2.82 -12.99 7.12
CA TYR A 354 -2.32 -14.26 6.59
C TYR A 354 -1.91 -14.21 5.12
N LYS A 355 -2.54 -13.33 4.30
CA LYS A 355 -2.13 -13.05 2.91
C LYS A 355 -1.10 -11.91 2.78
N GLY A 356 -0.58 -11.39 3.90
CA GLY A 356 0.39 -10.29 3.94
C GLY A 356 -0.16 -8.89 3.63
N ASN A 357 -1.43 -8.79 3.20
CA ASN A 357 -2.13 -7.53 2.94
C ASN A 357 -2.95 -7.08 4.16
N ALA A 358 -3.53 -5.89 4.11
CA ALA A 358 -4.30 -5.33 5.22
C ALA A 358 -5.78 -5.78 5.27
N ASP A 359 -6.26 -6.44 4.21
CA ASP A 359 -7.66 -6.79 3.96
C ASP A 359 -8.04 -8.18 4.49
N ASP A 360 -7.08 -9.11 4.49
CA ASP A 360 -7.26 -10.53 4.80
C ASP A 360 -6.59 -10.87 6.14
N TYR A 361 -7.38 -11.02 7.19
CA TYR A 361 -6.84 -11.34 8.52
C TYR A 361 -7.72 -12.25 9.38
N PHE A 362 -7.07 -13.03 10.23
CA PHE A 362 -7.69 -13.60 11.43
C PHE A 362 -7.51 -12.63 12.60
N GLU A 363 -8.53 -12.47 13.44
CA GLU A 363 -8.50 -11.62 14.64
C GLU A 363 -8.96 -12.43 15.85
N LEU A 364 -8.11 -12.51 16.87
CA LEU A 364 -8.45 -12.93 18.23
C LEU A 364 -8.58 -11.68 19.09
N SER A 365 -9.70 -11.51 19.77
CA SER A 365 -9.91 -10.43 20.75
C SER A 365 -10.26 -11.00 22.11
N GLY A 366 -9.63 -10.48 23.15
CA GLY A 366 -10.02 -10.75 24.54
C GLY A 366 -10.27 -9.43 25.25
N SER A 367 -11.26 -9.38 26.14
CA SER A 367 -11.43 -8.27 27.08
C SER A 367 -11.79 -8.79 28.47
N SER A 368 -11.45 -8.01 29.48
CA SER A 368 -11.96 -8.18 30.84
C SER A 368 -12.18 -6.83 31.49
N GLY A 369 -13.19 -6.72 32.34
CA GLY A 369 -13.52 -5.50 33.06
C GLY A 369 -13.90 -5.78 34.50
N ARG A 370 -13.78 -4.77 35.36
CA ARG A 370 -14.31 -4.78 36.73
C ARG A 370 -15.09 -3.50 36.98
N SER A 371 -16.41 -3.62 37.06
CA SER A 371 -17.26 -2.55 37.58
C SER A 371 -17.24 -2.53 39.11
N SER A 372 -17.45 -1.35 39.67
CA SER A 372 -17.59 -1.12 41.10
C SER A 372 -18.81 -0.22 41.31
N ASP A 373 -19.94 -0.84 41.56
CA ASP A 373 -21.23 -0.16 41.70
C ASP A 373 -21.66 -0.11 43.17
N LEU A 374 -22.50 0.86 43.51
CA LEU A 374 -23.14 0.92 44.82
C LEU A 374 -24.59 0.45 44.66
N ASP A 375 -24.98 -0.57 45.43
CA ASP A 375 -26.37 -1.03 45.41
C ASP A 375 -27.33 -0.03 46.08
N ARG A 376 -28.63 -0.35 46.07
CA ARG A 376 -29.67 0.49 46.70
C ARG A 376 -29.54 0.64 48.23
N SER A 377 -28.66 -0.13 48.87
CA SER A 377 -28.33 -0.04 50.31
C SER A 377 -26.99 0.66 50.57
N GLY A 378 -26.24 1.03 49.52
CA GLY A 378 -24.90 1.60 49.61
C GLY A 378 -23.77 0.57 49.76
N ALA A 379 -24.05 -0.72 49.56
CA ALA A 379 -23.03 -1.76 49.56
C ALA A 379 -22.27 -1.79 48.23
N LEU A 380 -20.95 -2.05 48.29
CA LEU A 380 -20.10 -2.13 47.11
C LEU A 380 -20.29 -3.46 46.38
N VAL A 381 -20.92 -3.43 45.22
CA VAL A 381 -21.04 -4.54 44.28
C VAL A 381 -19.83 -4.53 43.34
N ARG A 382 -19.29 -5.71 43.04
CA ARG A 382 -18.14 -5.88 42.13
C ARG A 382 -18.50 -6.90 41.06
N ASN A 383 -18.87 -6.40 39.88
CA ASN A 383 -19.11 -7.24 38.71
C ASN A 383 -17.83 -7.32 37.87
N SER A 384 -17.42 -8.54 37.54
CA SER A 384 -16.31 -8.81 36.62
C SER A 384 -16.81 -9.59 35.43
N ASN A 385 -16.54 -9.07 34.23
CA ASN A 385 -16.98 -9.67 32.97
C ASN A 385 -15.73 -9.90 32.11
N ALA A 386 -15.62 -11.07 31.51
CA ALA A 386 -14.56 -11.45 30.59
C ALA A 386 -15.18 -11.95 29.28
N SER A 387 -14.59 -11.57 28.15
CA SER A 387 -15.07 -11.96 26.83
C SER A 387 -13.93 -12.39 25.92
N LEU A 388 -14.18 -13.40 25.09
CA LEU A 388 -13.26 -13.89 24.06
C LEU A 388 -14.00 -13.94 22.72
N GLY A 389 -13.34 -13.47 21.65
CA GLY A 389 -13.88 -13.46 20.30
C GLY A 389 -12.84 -13.88 19.27
N VAL A 390 -13.27 -14.63 18.27
CA VAL A 390 -12.48 -14.99 17.10
C VAL A 390 -13.24 -14.53 15.86
N SER A 391 -12.56 -13.88 14.93
CA SER A 391 -13.14 -13.53 13.64
C SER A 391 -12.17 -13.69 12.48
N TRP A 392 -12.72 -13.85 11.29
CA TRP A 392 -11.99 -14.00 10.04
C TRP A 392 -12.55 -13.01 9.02
N THR A 393 -11.67 -12.16 8.51
CA THR A 393 -11.93 -11.21 7.42
C THR A 393 -11.23 -11.73 6.17
N HIS A 394 -11.97 -11.79 5.06
CA HIS A 394 -11.45 -12.30 3.78
C HIS A 394 -12.06 -11.59 2.58
N TYR A 395 -11.20 -11.17 1.65
CA TYR A 395 -11.60 -10.70 0.32
C TYR A 395 -11.38 -11.83 -0.70
N PHE A 396 -12.51 -12.37 -1.19
CA PHE A 396 -12.56 -13.44 -2.20
C PHE A 396 -12.56 -12.89 -3.64
N ARG A 397 -12.78 -11.58 -3.79
CA ARG A 397 -12.49 -10.79 -5.01
C ARG A 397 -11.83 -9.47 -4.60
N PRO A 398 -11.16 -8.75 -5.51
CA PRO A 398 -10.62 -7.41 -5.21
C PRO A 398 -11.67 -6.42 -4.70
N ASP A 399 -12.94 -6.65 -5.03
CA ASP A 399 -14.07 -5.73 -4.86
C ASP A 399 -15.18 -6.26 -3.93
N TRP A 400 -15.01 -7.48 -3.38
CA TRP A 400 -15.95 -8.14 -2.45
C TRP A 400 -15.23 -8.97 -1.38
N GLY A 401 -15.72 -8.89 -0.15
CA GLY A 401 -15.22 -9.68 0.97
C GLY A 401 -16.29 -9.90 2.05
N PHE A 402 -15.93 -10.60 3.11
CA PHE A 402 -16.76 -10.78 4.30
C PHE A 402 -15.93 -10.74 5.58
N LYS A 403 -16.61 -10.54 6.72
CA LYS A 403 -16.11 -10.88 8.05
C LYS A 403 -17.11 -11.82 8.72
N VAL A 404 -16.63 -12.90 9.30
CA VAL A 404 -17.42 -13.81 10.14
C VAL A 404 -16.77 -13.87 11.52
N GLY A 405 -17.57 -13.90 12.59
CA GLY A 405 -17.07 -13.92 13.95
C GLY A 405 -17.91 -14.79 14.87
N VAL A 406 -17.25 -15.30 15.91
CA VAL A 406 -17.86 -15.99 17.05
C VAL A 406 -17.28 -15.41 18.33
N GLY A 407 -18.09 -15.28 19.37
CA GLY A 407 -17.67 -14.77 20.66
C GLY A 407 -18.39 -15.44 21.82
N ALA A 408 -17.78 -15.36 23.00
CA ALA A 408 -18.40 -15.74 24.26
C ALA A 408 -18.00 -14.74 25.36
N SER A 409 -18.94 -14.46 26.27
CA SER A 409 -18.72 -13.63 27.46
C SER A 409 -19.19 -14.39 28.71
N ASP A 410 -18.50 -14.19 29.83
CA ASP A 410 -19.13 -14.30 31.14
C ASP A 410 -19.68 -12.93 31.58
N ASP A 411 -20.85 -12.95 32.21
CA ASP A 411 -21.40 -11.84 32.96
C ASP A 411 -21.45 -12.24 34.45
N ALA A 412 -21.09 -11.32 35.33
CA ALA A 412 -21.02 -11.58 36.78
C ALA A 412 -22.38 -11.96 37.38
N ASP A 413 -23.48 -11.60 36.72
CA ASP A 413 -24.85 -11.96 37.06
C ASP A 413 -25.19 -13.44 36.70
N GLY A 414 -24.22 -14.21 36.18
CA GLY A 414 -24.32 -15.67 35.97
C GLY A 414 -24.75 -16.10 34.56
N PHE A 415 -24.74 -15.19 33.59
CA PHE A 415 -25.15 -15.48 32.21
C PHE A 415 -23.94 -15.68 31.30
N ASP A 416 -23.93 -16.81 30.58
CA ASP A 416 -23.00 -17.04 29.47
C ASP A 416 -23.60 -16.43 28.20
N GLU A 417 -22.90 -15.48 27.60
CA GLU A 417 -23.24 -14.94 26.29
C GLU A 417 -22.54 -15.73 25.18
N ARG A 418 -23.19 -15.89 24.04
CA ARG A 418 -22.60 -16.44 22.81
C ARG A 418 -23.00 -15.59 21.62
N GLN A 419 -22.02 -14.92 21.00
CA GLN A 419 -22.22 -14.07 19.83
C GLN A 419 -21.86 -14.81 18.54
N LEU A 420 -22.69 -14.64 17.52
CA LEU A 420 -22.37 -14.95 16.13
C LEU A 420 -22.49 -13.66 15.32
N SER A 421 -21.49 -13.36 14.48
CA SER A 421 -21.48 -12.15 13.66
C SER A 421 -21.12 -12.42 12.20
N PHE A 422 -21.75 -11.67 11.31
CA PHE A 422 -21.45 -11.68 9.89
C PHE A 422 -21.46 -10.26 9.34
N SER A 423 -20.54 -9.94 8.45
CA SER A 423 -20.55 -8.70 7.67
C SER A 423 -20.15 -8.98 6.23
N LEU A 424 -20.86 -8.38 5.28
CA LEU A 424 -20.54 -8.39 3.86
C LEU A 424 -19.90 -7.05 3.47
N TYR A 425 -18.80 -7.11 2.73
CA TYR A 425 -18.07 -5.93 2.24
C TYR A 425 -18.15 -5.81 0.73
N ARG A 426 -18.37 -4.59 0.26
CA ARG A 426 -18.34 -4.18 -1.14
C ARG A 426 -17.49 -2.91 -1.26
N ARG A 427 -16.63 -2.79 -2.27
CA ARG A 427 -15.88 -1.55 -2.56
C ARG A 427 -15.84 -1.21 -4.05
N TRP A 428 -15.70 0.09 -4.36
CA TRP A 428 -15.68 0.65 -5.72
C TRP A 428 -15.01 2.04 -5.79
#